data_AF-X0U9B7-F1
#
_entry.id   AF-X0U9B7-F1
#
_cell.length_a   1.000
_cell.length_b   1.000
_cell.length_c   1.000
_cell.angle_alpha   90.00
_cell.angle_beta   90.00
_cell.angle_gamma   90.00
#
_symmetry.space_group_name_H-M   'P 1'
#
loop_
_entity.id
_entity.type
_entity.pdbx_description
1 polymer ?
#
loop_
_entity_poly.entity_id
_entity_poly.type
_entity_poly.pdbx_seq_one_letter_code
_entity_poly.pdbx_strand_id
1 'polypeptide(L)'
;ATGVYLVYAFWNKSEGAGLLYIGTRPTLDRSEMRFELHLSHPPKDGLYGTDMELHLLRRLREEKVFSTLADLRHQIGLDLASAHSLFRAIDPPTSVLA
;
A
#
# COMPACT_ATOMS: atom_id res chain seq x y z
N ALA A 1 12.91 4.36 0.81
CA ALA A 1 12.57 5.56 0.02
C ALA A 1 11.07 5.82 0.14
N THR A 2 10.60 7.05 -0.06
CA THR A 2 9.16 7.36 -0.04
C THR A 2 8.51 7.06 -1.38
N GLY A 3 7.20 6.80 -1.40
CA GLY A 3 6.44 6.53 -2.60
C GLY A 3 5.38 5.45 -2.42
N VAL A 4 4.96 4.87 -3.53
CA VAL A 4 3.93 3.82 -3.57
C VAL A 4 4.58 2.49 -3.92
N TYR A 5 4.25 1.48 -3.12
CA TYR A 5 4.78 0.14 -3.20
C TYR A 5 3.65 -0.85 -3.42
N LEU A 6 3.92 -1.83 -4.28
CA LEU A 6 3.20 -3.08 -4.33
C LEU A 6 3.62 -3.92 -3.13
N VAL A 7 2.64 -4.42 -2.38
CA VAL A 7 2.90 -5.21 -1.18
C VAL A 7 2.05 -6.47 -1.13
N TYR A 8 2.56 -7.46 -0.41
CA TYR A 8 1.77 -8.58 0.08
C TYR A 8 1.60 -8.43 1.59
N ALA A 9 0.38 -8.55 2.08
CA ALA A 9 0.05 -8.33 3.47
C ALA A 9 -0.49 -9.62 4.10
N PHE A 10 -0.11 -9.88 5.34
CA PHE A 10 -0.68 -10.92 6.18
C PHE A 10 -1.31 -10.28 7.41
N TRP A 11 -2.47 -10.80 7.81
CA TRP A 11 -3.18 -10.38 9.00
C TRP A 11 -4.04 -11.53 9.52
N ASN A 12 -4.03 -11.77 10.83
CA ASN A 12 -4.72 -12.90 11.44
C ASN A 12 -4.35 -14.23 10.75
N LYS A 13 -5.29 -14.84 10.00
CA LYS A 13 -5.10 -16.06 9.19
C LYS A 13 -5.43 -15.82 7.72
N SER A 14 -5.32 -14.57 7.29
CA SER A 14 -5.66 -14.11 5.96
C SER A 14 -4.48 -13.35 5.38
N GLU A 15 -4.49 -13.29 4.06
CA GLU A 15 -3.42 -12.68 3.31
C GLU A 15 -3.99 -12.03 2.06
N GLY A 16 -3.25 -11.10 1.49
CA GLY A 16 -3.66 -10.47 0.27
C GLY A 16 -2.73 -9.38 -0.20
N ALA A 17 -2.85 -9.10 -1.49
CA ALA A 17 -2.05 -8.08 -2.12
C ALA A 17 -2.67 -6.68 -1.92
N GLY A 18 -1.81 -5.66 -1.97
CA GLY A 18 -2.22 -4.27 -1.78
C GLY A 18 -1.19 -3.27 -2.27
N LEU A 19 -1.51 -2.00 -2.02
CA LEU A 19 -0.64 -0.87 -2.26
C LEU A 19 -0.33 -0.16 -0.95
N LEU A 20 0.95 0.09 -0.68
CA LEU A 20 1.40 0.82 0.48
C LEU A 20 1.99 2.17 0.04
N TYR A 21 1.43 3.25 0.56
CA TYR A 21 2.07 4.55 0.52
C TYR A 21 3.00 4.71 1.72
N ILE A 22 4.25 5.11 1.47
CA ILE A 22 5.25 5.46 2.48
C ILE A 22 5.67 6.90 2.23
N GLY A 23 5.41 7.81 3.17
CA GLY A 23 5.73 9.22 2.97
C GLY A 23 5.43 10.10 4.17
N THR A 24 5.56 11.41 4.01
CA THR A 24 5.33 12.38 5.09
C THR A 24 4.14 13.28 4.75
N ARG A 25 3.23 13.52 5.71
CA ARG A 25 2.19 14.55 5.52
C ARG A 25 2.76 15.92 5.86
N PRO A 26 2.82 16.86 4.91
CA PRO A 26 3.40 18.19 5.16
C PRO A 26 2.48 19.13 5.96
N THR A 27 1.27 18.70 6.36
CA THR A 27 0.19 19.63 6.77
C THR A 27 0.09 19.96 8.26
N LEU A 28 0.98 19.47 9.13
CA LEU A 28 1.00 19.89 10.55
C LEU A 28 2.39 19.68 11.17
N ASP A 29 3.41 20.45 10.78
CA ASP A 29 4.70 20.60 11.50
C ASP A 29 5.37 19.31 12.07
N ARG A 30 5.02 18.16 11.50
CA ARG A 30 5.34 16.83 11.98
C ARG A 30 5.98 16.11 10.81
N SER A 31 7.29 15.90 10.92
CA SER A 31 8.09 15.07 10.02
C SER A 31 7.79 13.57 10.19
N GLU A 32 6.58 13.21 10.63
CA GLU A 32 6.24 11.83 10.94
C GLU A 32 5.99 11.06 9.64
N MET A 33 6.81 10.04 9.44
CA MET A 33 6.64 9.07 8.36
C MET A 33 5.35 8.29 8.58
N ARG A 34 4.55 8.18 7.53
CA ARG A 34 3.29 7.43 7.50
C ARG A 34 3.38 6.28 6.53
N PHE A 35 2.67 5.24 6.91
CA PHE A 35 2.47 4.01 6.15
C PHE A 35 0.97 3.85 6.00
N GLU A 36 0.45 4.02 4.79
CA GLU A 36 -0.98 3.94 4.50
C GLU A 36 -1.23 2.80 3.50
N LEU A 37 -1.88 1.72 3.95
CA LEU A 37 -2.14 0.52 3.17
C LEU A 37 -3.54 0.55 2.53
N HIS A 38 -3.60 0.27 1.24
CA HIS A 38 -4.81 -0.02 0.49
C HIS A 38 -4.82 -1.50 0.09
N LEU A 39 -5.62 -2.31 0.79
CA LEU A 39 -5.83 -3.72 0.45
C LEU A 39 -6.75 -3.86 -0.76
N SER A 40 -6.42 -4.73 -1.70
CA SER A 40 -7.29 -4.99 -2.86
C SER A 40 -8.59 -5.70 -2.47
N HIS A 41 -8.53 -6.58 -1.47
CA HIS A 41 -9.69 -7.31 -0.94
C HIS A 41 -9.71 -7.21 0.58
N PRO A 42 -10.13 -6.06 1.15
CA PRO A 42 -10.18 -5.88 2.59
C PRO A 42 -11.29 -6.75 3.22
N PRO A 43 -11.11 -7.21 4.48
CA PRO A 43 -12.17 -7.91 5.20
C PRO A 43 -13.33 -6.98 5.54
N LYS A 44 -14.52 -7.56 5.74
CA LYS A 44 -15.75 -6.79 6.05
C LYS A 44 -15.71 -6.12 7.42
N ASP A 45 -15.13 -6.78 8.41
CA ASP A 45 -15.18 -6.36 9.81
C ASP A 45 -14.08 -5.34 10.18
N GLY A 46 -13.23 -4.97 9.21
CA GLY A 46 -12.07 -4.09 9.43
C GLY A 46 -10.88 -4.80 10.08
N LEU A 47 -9.80 -4.05 10.28
CA LEU A 47 -8.50 -4.54 10.80
C LEU A 47 -7.93 -3.67 11.93
N TYR A 48 -8.78 -2.92 12.62
CA TYR A 48 -8.33 -2.05 13.72
C TYR A 48 -7.78 -2.88 14.88
N GLY A 49 -6.60 -2.49 15.39
CA GLY A 49 -5.90 -3.20 16.46
C GLY A 49 -5.28 -4.54 16.05
N THR A 50 -5.30 -4.88 14.76
CA THR A 50 -4.66 -6.09 14.22
C THR A 50 -3.21 -5.80 13.84
N ASP A 51 -2.29 -6.63 14.31
CA ASP A 51 -0.91 -6.63 13.82
C ASP A 51 -0.87 -7.17 12.39
N MET A 52 -0.14 -6.47 11.52
CA MET A 52 -0.01 -6.83 10.11
C MET A 52 1.45 -6.99 9.73
N GLU A 53 1.72 -8.02 8.93
CA GLU A 53 3.00 -8.21 8.27
C GLU A 53 2.91 -7.73 6.83
N LEU A 54 3.84 -6.87 6.40
CA LEU A 54 3.86 -6.33 5.05
C LEU A 54 5.18 -6.67 4.35
N HIS A 55 5.08 -7.34 3.22
CA HIS A 55 6.20 -7.63 2.33
C HIS A 55 6.20 -6.62 1.19
N LEU A 56 7.24 -5.79 1.12
CA LEU A 56 7.45 -4.85 0.02
C LEU A 56 7.94 -5.62 -1.21
N LEU A 57 7.10 -5.75 -2.24
CA LEU A 57 7.45 -6.52 -3.44
C LEU A 57 8.13 -5.64 -4.50
N ARG A 58 7.55 -4.47 -4.78
CA ARG A 58 8.04 -3.57 -5.82
C ARG A 58 7.66 -2.13 -5.55
N ARG A 59 8.59 -1.19 -5.72
CA ARG A 59 8.26 0.25 -5.76
C ARG A 59 7.62 0.57 -7.12
N LEU A 60 6.39 1.05 -7.12
CA LEU A 60 5.68 1.47 -8.34
C LEU A 60 6.10 2.86 -8.78
N ARG A 61 6.25 3.78 -7.82
CA ARG A 61 6.71 5.15 -8.07
C ARG A 61 7.22 5.83 -6.82
N GLU A 62 7.89 6.95 -7.03
CA GLU A 62 8.28 7.87 -5.97
C GLU A 62 7.07 8.68 -5.46
N GLU A 63 7.27 9.35 -4.32
CA GLU A 63 6.30 10.32 -3.81
C GLU A 63 6.14 11.47 -4.81
N LYS A 64 4.90 11.95 -4.97
CA LYS A 64 4.57 13.00 -5.91
C LYS A 64 3.54 13.93 -5.28
N VAL A 65 3.78 15.23 -5.37
CA VAL A 65 2.83 16.27 -4.99
C VAL A 65 1.89 16.51 -6.17
N PHE A 66 0.60 16.69 -5.89
CA PHE A 66 -0.43 16.96 -6.89
C PHE A 66 -1.03 18.34 -6.64
N SER A 67 -1.21 19.09 -7.71
CA SER A 67 -1.87 20.41 -7.70
C SER A 67 -3.38 20.31 -7.44
N THR A 68 -4.01 19.20 -7.84
CA THR A 68 -5.46 19.01 -7.71
C THR A 68 -5.82 17.60 -7.23
N LEU A 69 -7.01 17.48 -6.63
CA LEU A 69 -7.58 16.18 -6.28
C LEU A 69 -7.84 15.29 -7.51
N ALA A 70 -8.14 15.90 -8.66
CA ALA A 70 -8.35 15.18 -9.91
C ALA A 70 -7.06 14.50 -10.38
N ASP A 71 -5.93 15.20 -10.32
CA ASP A 71 -4.62 14.65 -10.68
C ASP A 71 -4.21 13.50 -9.75
N LEU A 72 -4.43 13.67 -8.44
CA LEU A 72 -4.19 12.62 -7.44
C LEU A 72 -5.03 11.38 -7.74
N ARG A 73 -6.34 11.56 -7.95
CA ARG A 73 -7.25 10.45 -8.25
C ARG A 73 -6.87 9.74 -9.55
N HIS A 74 -6.48 10.49 -10.58
CA HIS A 74 -6.01 9.92 -11.83
C HIS A 74 -4.75 9.07 -11.61
N GLN A 75 -3.77 9.59 -10.86
CA GLN A 75 -2.56 8.82 -10.55
C GLN A 75 -2.87 7.54 -9.76
N ILE A 76 -3.75 7.60 -8.76
CA ILE A 76 -4.16 6.41 -7.99
C ILE A 76 -4.75 5.35 -8.95
N GLY A 77 -5.53 5.76 -9.95
CA GLY A 77 -6.04 4.86 -10.98
C GLY A 77 -4.94 4.17 -11.80
N LEU A 78 -3.89 4.92 -12.17
CA LEU A 78 -2.74 4.36 -12.89
C LEU A 78 -1.92 3.40 -12.00
N ASP A 79 -1.78 3.74 -10.72
CA ASP A 79 -1.08 2.91 -9.74
C ASP A 79 -1.83 1.57 -9.56
N LEU A 80 -3.16 1.60 -9.44
CA LEU A 80 -4.01 0.41 -9.36
C LEU A 80 -3.97 -0.44 -10.63
N ALA A 81 -4.02 0.18 -11.80
CA ALA A 81 -3.94 -0.53 -13.08
C ALA A 81 -2.58 -1.25 -13.24
N SER A 82 -1.49 -0.58 -12.85
CA SER A 82 -0.15 -1.17 -12.85
C SER A 82 -0.05 -2.33 -11.86
N ALA A 83 -0.65 -2.18 -10.67
CA ALA A 83 -0.67 -3.21 -9.64
C ALA A 83 -1.44 -4.46 -10.07
N HIS A 84 -2.62 -4.29 -10.70
CA HIS A 84 -3.46 -5.40 -11.12
C HIS A 84 -2.76 -6.34 -12.12
N SER A 85 -1.98 -5.80 -13.06
CA SER A 85 -1.17 -6.60 -13.97
C SER A 85 -0.07 -7.39 -13.25
N LEU A 86 0.47 -6.84 -12.16
CA LEU A 86 1.54 -7.47 -11.38
C LEU A 86 1.00 -8.50 -10.39
N PHE A 87 -0.16 -8.27 -9.77
CA PHE A 87 -0.76 -9.20 -8.80
C PHE A 87 -0.99 -10.60 -9.37
N ARG A 88 -1.29 -10.73 -10.66
CA ARG A 88 -1.48 -12.03 -11.32
C ARG A 88 -0.18 -12.81 -11.51
N ALA A 89 0.97 -12.14 -11.38
CA ALA A 89 2.29 -12.70 -11.66
C ALA A 89 3.14 -12.87 -10.39
N ILE A 90 2.58 -12.64 -9.21
CA ILE A 90 3.29 -12.72 -7.93
C ILE A 90 2.92 -14.01 -7.21
N ASP A 91 3.94 -14.80 -6.92
CA ASP A 91 3.83 -15.87 -5.95
C ASP A 91 3.76 -15.27 -4.53
N PRO A 92 2.79 -15.68 -3.69
CA PRO A 92 2.73 -15.23 -2.31
C PRO A 92 4.05 -15.52 -1.58
N PRO A 93 4.67 -14.52 -0.92
CA PRO A 93 5.80 -14.80 -0.05
C PRO A 93 5.36 -15.64 1.16
N THR A 94 6.30 -16.16 1.92
CA THR A 94 6.00 -16.84 3.18
C THR A 94 5.98 -15.83 4.32
N SER A 95 4.92 -15.87 5.14
CA SER A 95 4.84 -15.07 6.38
C SER A 95 5.92 -15.50 7.37
N VAL A 96 6.50 -14.54 8.09
CA VAL A 96 7.47 -14.77 9.17
C VAL A 96 6.87 -14.59 10.56
N LEU A 97 5.64 -14.11 10.67
CA LEU A 97 4.86 -14.12 11.90
C LEU A 97 4.21 -15.51 12.07
N ALA A 98 4.86 -16.36 12.87
CA ALA A 98 4.35 -17.68 13.25
C ALA A 98 3.19 -17.60 14.25
#